data_AF-A0A7X9G3J1-F1
#
_entry.id   AF-A0A7X9G3J1-F1
#
_cell.length_a   1.000
_cell.length_b   1.000
_cell.length_c   1.000
_cell.angle_alpha   90.00
_cell.angle_beta   90.00
_cell.angle_gamma   90.00
#
_symmetry.space_group_name_H-M   'P 1'
#
loop_
_entity.id
_entity.type
_entity.pdbx_description
1 polymer ?
#
loop_
_entity_poly.entity_id
_entity_poly.type
_entity_poly.pdbx_seq_one_letter_code
_entity_poly.pdbx_strand_id
1 'polypeptide(L)'
;MITIRVKCTRPSQIFAMAEVAEFDISVVSEAPLPADLTVTVQLSCDTQLVLSETTFRPAAGATQRVQGSMPYPGFLRCRAFAEVGGENVLGECGVAFAPECIRPVRPEPADFDAFWANALAELDKIPPDVDCQEAPDLSNDDYTAYRVSLANVGGTRLYGLLTVPSAKYGQGPFPAVFEVPSAGPPIRHPENFAFRARPRDYIIFNVNVFDFDSIGPDAAASQQAYAELTKDSPYTCQGQQSQEEFFYYRPIVGCHRAVQWLYERADVDRQHFVCYGGSQGGGMGFNQVALGG
;
A
#
# COMPACT_ATOMS: atom_id res chain seq x y z
N MET A 1 -15.57 -27.15 7.30
CA MET A 1 -14.38 -26.41 6.81
C MET A 1 -13.28 -26.54 7.86
N ILE A 2 -12.05 -26.88 7.47
CA ILE A 2 -10.90 -26.92 8.39
C ILE A 2 -10.25 -25.54 8.42
N THR A 3 -9.93 -25.04 9.61
CA THR A 3 -9.22 -23.77 9.80
C THR A 3 -8.05 -23.96 10.74
N ILE A 4 -6.88 -23.44 10.38
CA ILE A 4 -5.72 -23.39 11.26
C ILE A 4 -5.68 -22.01 11.90
N ARG A 5 -5.54 -21.96 13.23
CA ARG A 5 -5.37 -20.72 14.00
C ARG A 5 -4.00 -20.72 14.66
N VAL A 6 -3.28 -19.63 14.51
CA VAL A 6 -2.01 -19.38 15.21
C VAL A 6 -2.18 -18.13 16.05
N LYS A 7 -1.80 -18.19 17.33
CA LYS A 7 -1.88 -17.05 18.24
C LYS A 7 -0.63 -16.96 19.10
N CYS A 8 -0.06 -15.77 19.23
CA CYS A 8 0.92 -15.53 20.28
C CYS A 8 0.23 -15.61 21.65
N THR A 9 0.87 -16.25 22.63
CA THR A 9 0.35 -16.34 24.01
C THR A 9 0.39 -14.99 24.73
N ARG A 10 1.27 -14.08 24.30
CA ARG A 10 1.36 -12.70 24.81
C ARG A 10 0.45 -11.76 24.00
N PRO A 11 -0.51 -11.07 24.64
CA PRO A 11 -1.40 -10.15 23.94
C PRO A 11 -0.69 -8.97 23.25
N SER A 12 0.39 -8.44 23.83
CA SER A 12 1.10 -7.30 23.24
C SER A 12 1.88 -7.67 21.97
N GLN A 13 2.21 -8.95 21.77
CA GLN A 13 3.06 -9.43 20.67
C GLN A 13 4.44 -8.73 20.59
N ILE A 14 4.87 -8.05 21.64
CA ILE A 14 6.15 -7.34 21.73
C ILE A 14 7.00 -8.02 22.79
N PHE A 15 8.24 -8.29 22.42
CA PHE A 15 9.23 -9.02 23.21
C PHE A 15 10.55 -8.26 23.27
N ALA A 16 11.30 -8.46 24.35
CA ALA A 16 12.70 -8.05 24.40
C ALA A 16 13.55 -9.00 23.54
N MET A 17 14.73 -8.56 23.10
CA MET A 17 15.67 -9.43 22.38
C MET A 17 16.01 -10.67 23.22
N ALA A 18 16.17 -11.81 22.55
CA ALA A 18 16.42 -13.14 23.10
C ALA A 18 15.34 -13.67 24.07
N GLU A 19 14.22 -12.97 24.24
CA GLU A 19 13.06 -13.49 24.96
C GLU A 19 12.41 -14.63 24.16
N VAL A 20 11.73 -15.55 24.85
CA VAL A 20 11.00 -16.64 24.19
C VAL A 20 9.57 -16.19 23.90
N ALA A 21 9.21 -16.13 22.62
CA ALA A 21 7.84 -16.01 22.17
C ALA A 21 7.24 -17.41 22.00
N GLU A 22 6.00 -17.57 22.47
CA GLU A 22 5.26 -18.81 22.31
C GLU A 22 4.03 -18.60 21.42
N PHE A 23 3.77 -19.56 20.56
CA PHE A 23 2.64 -19.58 19.65
C PHE A 23 1.80 -20.82 19.90
N ASP A 24 0.50 -20.61 20.07
CA ASP A 24 -0.52 -21.62 20.17
C ASP A 24 -1.16 -21.87 18.81
N ILE A 25 -1.06 -23.11 18.36
CA ILE A 25 -1.58 -23.58 17.08
C ILE A 25 -2.71 -24.55 17.34
N SER A 26 -3.89 -24.24 16.80
CA SER A 26 -5.06 -25.12 16.88
C SER A 26 -5.69 -25.32 15.51
N VAL A 27 -6.19 -26.52 15.28
CA VAL A 27 -6.95 -26.86 14.07
C VAL A 27 -8.41 -27.02 14.45
N VAL A 28 -9.25 -26.19 13.85
CA VAL A 28 -10.69 -26.12 14.11
C VAL A 28 -11.43 -26.72 12.92
N SER A 29 -12.37 -27.62 13.19
CA SER A 29 -13.23 -28.23 12.17
C SER A 29 -14.56 -28.64 12.82
N GLU A 30 -15.65 -28.52 12.06
CA GLU A 30 -16.97 -29.05 12.46
C GLU A 30 -17.09 -30.56 12.24
N ALA A 31 -16.32 -31.09 11.28
CA ALA A 31 -16.22 -32.52 11.00
C ALA A 31 -14.95 -33.11 11.65
N PRO A 32 -14.90 -34.43 11.89
CA PRO A 32 -13.68 -35.11 12.31
C PRO A 32 -12.50 -34.77 11.41
N LEU A 33 -11.32 -34.55 12.00
CA LEU A 33 -10.11 -34.28 11.25
C LEU A 33 -9.69 -35.54 10.46
N PRO A 34 -9.21 -35.40 9.21
CA PRO A 34 -8.63 -36.52 8.48
C PRO A 34 -7.47 -37.16 9.26
N ALA A 35 -7.43 -38.49 9.31
CA ALA A 35 -6.43 -39.22 10.10
C ALA A 35 -4.99 -38.99 9.61
N ASP A 36 -4.85 -38.72 8.31
CA ASP A 36 -3.59 -38.46 7.63
C ASP A 36 -3.18 -36.97 7.66
N LEU A 37 -4.06 -36.07 8.12
CA LEU A 37 -3.79 -34.64 8.21
C LEU A 37 -2.48 -34.36 8.96
N THR A 38 -1.61 -33.62 8.30
CA THR A 38 -0.32 -33.19 8.84
C THR A 38 -0.22 -31.68 8.67
N VAL A 39 0.09 -30.97 9.75
CA VAL A 39 0.31 -29.52 9.74
C VAL A 39 1.80 -29.26 9.79
N THR A 40 2.28 -28.48 8.82
CA THR A 40 3.64 -27.94 8.81
C THR A 40 3.64 -26.59 9.50
N VAL A 41 4.59 -26.38 10.40
CA VAL A 41 4.79 -25.14 11.14
C VAL A 41 6.17 -24.59 10.82
N GLN A 42 6.21 -23.35 10.40
CA GLN A 42 7.42 -22.64 10.02
C GLN A 42 7.57 -21.37 10.86
N LEU A 43 8.73 -21.23 11.50
CA LEU A 43 9.17 -19.97 12.08
C LEU A 43 10.13 -19.29 11.09
N SER A 44 9.83 -18.05 10.74
CA SER A 44 10.64 -17.24 9.83
C SER A 44 10.89 -15.85 10.40
N CYS A 45 12.00 -15.22 10.05
CA CYS A 45 12.26 -13.83 10.40
C CYS A 45 12.32 -12.91 9.18
N ASP A 46 11.98 -11.63 9.39
CA ASP A 46 12.22 -10.49 8.50
C ASP A 46 12.07 -10.81 7.00
N THR A 47 13.19 -11.07 6.31
CA THR A 47 13.32 -11.41 4.88
C THR A 47 12.78 -12.79 4.51
N GLN A 48 11.90 -13.35 5.33
CA GLN A 48 11.36 -14.71 5.22
C GLN A 48 12.41 -15.81 5.35
N LEU A 49 13.55 -15.54 6.01
CA LEU A 49 14.51 -16.58 6.33
C LEU A 49 13.85 -17.59 7.29
N VAL A 50 13.82 -18.85 6.90
CA VAL A 50 13.26 -19.94 7.73
C VAL A 50 14.25 -20.29 8.82
N LEU A 51 13.84 -20.09 10.07
CA LEU A 51 14.63 -20.40 11.26
C LEU A 51 14.40 -21.84 11.74
N SER A 52 13.16 -22.31 11.63
CA SER A 52 12.82 -23.69 11.96
C SER A 52 11.57 -24.14 11.22
N GLU A 53 11.49 -25.44 10.97
CA GLU A 53 10.31 -26.08 10.42
C GLU A 53 10.06 -27.40 11.16
N THR A 54 8.80 -27.65 11.51
CA THR A 54 8.38 -28.89 12.15
C THR A 54 7.01 -29.30 11.62
N THR A 55 6.67 -30.57 11.77
CA THR A 55 5.33 -31.08 11.45
C THR A 55 4.69 -31.72 12.67
N PHE A 56 3.36 -31.72 12.72
CA PHE A 56 2.61 -32.47 13.72
C PHE A 56 1.27 -32.94 13.17
N ARG A 57 0.72 -34.01 13.78
CA ARG A 57 -0.65 -34.46 13.52
C ARG A 57 -1.59 -33.75 14.51
N PRO A 58 -2.55 -32.94 14.05
CA PRO A 58 -3.46 -32.24 14.94
C PRO A 58 -4.48 -33.21 15.56
N ALA A 59 -4.80 -32.99 16.82
CA ALA A 59 -5.90 -33.68 17.51
C ALA A 59 -7.03 -32.69 17.80
N ALA A 60 -8.28 -33.16 17.73
CA ALA A 60 -9.45 -32.32 17.99
C ALA A 60 -9.39 -31.71 19.41
N GLY A 61 -9.54 -30.39 19.51
CA GLY A 61 -9.49 -29.66 20.78
C GLY A 61 -8.09 -29.49 21.38
N ALA A 62 -7.04 -30.04 20.76
CA ALA A 62 -5.66 -29.88 21.23
C ALA A 62 -5.03 -28.60 20.67
N THR A 63 -4.07 -28.07 21.42
CA THR A 63 -3.22 -26.96 21.00
C THR A 63 -1.78 -27.44 20.94
N GLN A 64 -1.14 -27.27 19.77
CA GLN A 64 0.30 -27.45 19.63
C GLN A 64 0.98 -26.12 19.96
N ARG A 65 1.92 -26.14 20.91
CA ARG A 65 2.74 -24.98 21.22
C ARG A 65 4.07 -25.06 20.47
N VAL A 66 4.49 -23.94 19.90
CA VAL A 66 5.85 -23.77 19.36
C VAL A 66 6.48 -22.52 19.94
N GLN A 67 7.80 -22.51 20.03
CA GLN A 67 8.57 -21.43 20.64
C GLN A 67 9.60 -20.90 19.66
N GLY A 68 9.85 -19.60 19.71
CA GLY A 68 10.93 -18.97 18.96
C GLY A 68 11.44 -17.72 19.66
N SER A 69 12.65 -17.31 19.31
CA SER A 69 13.28 -16.10 19.84
C SER A 69 14.10 -15.44 18.74
N MET A 70 14.33 -14.13 18.87
CA MET A 70 15.27 -13.41 18.01
C MET A 70 16.31 -12.69 18.87
N PRO A 71 17.63 -12.87 18.62
CA PRO A 71 18.68 -12.20 19.38
C PRO A 71 18.93 -10.76 18.92
N TYR A 72 18.18 -10.26 17.93
CA TYR A 72 18.29 -8.92 17.37
C TYR A 72 16.89 -8.31 17.15
N PRO A 73 16.79 -6.98 16.99
CA PRO A 73 15.54 -6.31 16.69
C PRO A 73 14.97 -6.77 15.35
N GLY A 74 13.67 -7.08 15.29
CA GLY A 74 13.02 -7.56 14.06
C GLY A 74 11.68 -8.24 14.32
N PHE A 75 11.21 -9.00 13.34
CA PHE A 75 9.91 -9.69 13.39
C PHE A 75 10.06 -11.19 13.21
N LEU A 76 9.48 -11.94 14.13
CA LEU A 76 9.35 -13.40 14.04
C LEU A 76 7.92 -13.73 13.61
N ARG A 77 7.79 -14.56 12.58
CA ARG A 77 6.51 -15.00 12.03
C ARG A 77 6.37 -16.51 12.15
N CYS A 78 5.31 -16.95 12.82
CA CYS A 78 4.88 -18.34 12.87
C CYS A 78 3.77 -18.58 11.84
N ARG A 79 4.01 -19.48 10.88
CA ARG A 79 3.02 -19.94 9.89
C ARG A 79 2.74 -21.41 10.12
N ALA A 80 1.48 -21.79 10.23
CA ALA A 80 1.06 -23.18 10.29
C ALA A 80 0.11 -23.47 9.11
N PHE A 81 0.45 -24.45 8.29
CA PHE A 81 -0.27 -24.73 7.05
C PHE A 81 -0.38 -26.23 6.76
N ALA A 82 -1.42 -26.59 6.00
CA ALA A 82 -1.68 -27.94 5.53
C ALA A 82 -2.46 -27.90 4.21
N GLU A 83 -2.39 -28.97 3.43
CA GLU A 83 -3.28 -29.18 2.27
C GLU A 83 -4.46 -30.06 2.71
N VAL A 84 -5.69 -29.62 2.44
CA VAL A 84 -6.92 -30.32 2.79
C VAL A 84 -7.84 -30.31 1.58
N GLY A 85 -8.08 -31.48 0.99
CA GLY A 85 -8.99 -31.60 -0.16
C GLY A 85 -8.55 -30.79 -1.40
N GLY A 86 -7.24 -30.61 -1.60
CA GLY A 86 -6.66 -29.81 -2.68
C GLY A 86 -6.60 -28.31 -2.40
N GLU A 87 -7.04 -27.85 -1.22
CA GLU A 87 -6.93 -26.46 -0.78
C GLU A 87 -5.84 -26.29 0.29
N ASN A 88 -5.07 -25.21 0.18
CA ASN A 88 -4.11 -24.82 1.21
C ASN A 88 -4.81 -24.05 2.33
N VAL A 89 -4.79 -24.58 3.55
CA VAL A 89 -5.21 -23.89 4.76
C VAL A 89 -3.98 -23.31 5.46
N LEU A 90 -4.04 -22.04 5.86
CA LEU A 90 -2.96 -21.31 6.51
C LEU A 90 -3.49 -20.55 7.73
N GLY A 91 -2.81 -20.69 8.86
CA GLY A 91 -2.90 -19.78 9.99
C GLY A 91 -1.54 -19.14 10.24
N GLU A 92 -1.52 -17.88 10.64
CA GLU A 92 -0.27 -17.17 10.90
C GLU A 92 -0.37 -16.15 12.03
N CYS A 93 0.75 -15.90 12.68
CA CYS A 93 0.91 -14.87 13.71
C CYS A 93 2.35 -14.34 13.69
N GLY A 94 2.49 -13.01 13.69
CA GLY A 94 3.76 -12.33 13.85
C GLY A 94 3.93 -11.75 15.26
N VAL A 95 5.17 -11.64 15.71
CA VAL A 95 5.55 -10.92 16.93
C VAL A 95 6.78 -10.06 16.65
N ALA A 96 6.93 -8.97 17.39
CA ALA A 96 8.06 -8.05 17.28
C ALA A 96 9.04 -8.26 18.43
N PHE A 97 10.33 -8.26 18.09
CA PHE A 97 11.44 -8.27 19.05
C PHE A 97 12.09 -6.89 19.02
N ALA A 98 12.06 -6.18 20.16
CA ALA A 98 12.59 -4.83 20.35
C ALA A 98 12.37 -3.89 19.14
N PRO A 99 11.12 -3.69 18.67
CA PRO A 99 10.84 -2.99 17.40
C PRO A 99 11.41 -1.57 17.35
N GLU A 100 11.48 -0.87 18.48
CA GLU A 100 12.04 0.48 18.58
C GLU A 100 13.58 0.52 18.41
N CYS A 101 14.24 -0.64 18.42
CA CYS A 101 15.68 -0.77 18.19
C CYS A 101 16.02 -1.18 16.75
N ILE A 102 15.03 -1.32 15.86
CA ILE A 102 15.27 -1.60 14.44
C ILE A 102 16.02 -0.40 13.83
N ARG A 103 17.09 -0.71 13.09
CA ARG A 103 17.93 0.29 12.42
C ARG A 103 17.94 0.05 10.91
N PRO A 104 18.25 1.08 10.10
CA PRO A 104 18.47 0.91 8.67
C PRO A 104 19.51 -0.19 8.40
N VAL A 105 19.22 -1.07 7.43
CA VAL A 105 20.13 -2.16 7.01
C VAL A 105 21.21 -1.68 6.04
N ARG A 106 21.08 -0.47 5.50
CA ARG A 106 22.06 0.21 4.64
C ARG A 106 22.20 1.66 5.09
N PRO A 107 23.40 2.25 4.97
CA PRO A 107 23.55 3.70 5.15
C PRO A 107 22.75 4.44 4.07
N GLU A 108 22.28 5.62 4.42
CA GLU A 108 21.72 6.55 3.44
C GLU A 108 22.79 6.91 2.38
N PRO A 109 22.45 6.91 1.08
CA PRO A 109 23.35 7.38 0.04
C PRO A 109 23.78 8.83 0.29
N ALA A 110 25.06 9.14 0.05
CA ALA A 110 25.61 10.48 0.31
C ALA A 110 24.97 11.58 -0.55
N ASP A 111 24.35 11.22 -1.66
CA ASP A 111 23.69 12.08 -2.63
C ASP A 111 22.15 12.02 -2.55
N PHE A 112 21.57 11.38 -1.52
CA PHE A 112 20.13 11.15 -1.43
C PHE A 112 19.28 12.43 -1.59
N ASP A 113 19.61 13.50 -0.85
CA ASP A 113 18.90 14.77 -0.94
C ASP A 113 19.13 15.47 -2.29
N ALA A 114 20.37 15.41 -2.80
CA ALA A 114 20.73 16.03 -4.07
C ALA A 114 20.02 15.34 -5.25
N PHE A 115 19.88 14.02 -5.20
CA PHE A 115 19.14 13.24 -6.19
C PHE A 115 17.69 13.72 -6.32
N TRP A 116 16.97 13.81 -5.20
CA TRP A 116 15.58 14.27 -5.21
C TRP A 116 15.45 15.76 -5.55
N ALA A 117 16.32 16.62 -5.03
CA ALA A 117 16.32 18.04 -5.38
C ALA A 117 16.53 18.26 -6.89
N ASN A 118 17.43 17.49 -7.50
CA ASN A 118 17.64 17.51 -8.95
C ASN A 118 16.41 17.00 -9.71
N ALA A 119 15.78 15.91 -9.25
CA ALA A 119 14.56 15.39 -9.87
C ALA A 119 13.42 16.42 -9.88
N LEU A 120 13.22 17.16 -8.78
CA LEU A 120 12.23 18.24 -8.71
C LEU A 120 12.63 19.44 -9.57
N ALA A 121 13.92 19.80 -9.62
CA ALA A 121 14.39 20.87 -10.49
C ALA A 121 14.24 20.54 -11.99
N GLU A 122 14.39 19.27 -12.39
CA GLU A 122 14.08 18.85 -13.76
C GLU A 122 12.58 18.88 -14.03
N LEU A 123 11.75 18.50 -13.05
CA LEU A 123 10.30 18.62 -13.15
C LEU A 123 9.91 20.08 -13.38
N ASP A 124 10.43 21.04 -12.62
CA ASP A 124 10.10 22.47 -12.71
C ASP A 124 10.37 23.09 -14.09
N LYS A 125 11.27 22.51 -14.90
CA LYS A 125 11.51 22.96 -16.28
C LYS A 125 10.39 22.58 -17.24
N ILE A 126 9.55 21.62 -16.86
CA ILE A 126 8.43 21.11 -17.65
C ILE A 126 7.18 21.91 -17.24
N PRO A 127 6.50 22.62 -18.15
CA PRO A 127 5.21 23.24 -17.84
C PRO A 127 4.23 22.21 -17.26
N PRO A 128 3.43 22.54 -16.22
CA PRO A 128 2.52 21.56 -15.61
C PRO A 128 1.51 20.94 -16.58
N ASP A 129 1.13 21.68 -17.63
CA ASP A 129 0.21 21.25 -18.70
C ASP A 129 -1.00 20.49 -18.13
N VAL A 130 -1.70 21.16 -17.20
CA VAL A 130 -2.82 20.56 -16.47
C VAL A 130 -4.04 20.49 -17.37
N ASP A 131 -4.53 19.28 -17.58
CA ASP A 131 -5.84 19.01 -18.15
C ASP A 131 -6.78 18.56 -17.03
N CYS A 132 -7.87 19.28 -16.80
CA CYS A 132 -8.83 19.03 -15.72
C CYS A 132 -10.24 19.15 -16.27
N GLN A 133 -10.82 18.01 -16.68
CA GLN A 133 -12.11 17.95 -17.35
C GLN A 133 -13.16 17.37 -16.43
N GLU A 134 -14.36 17.96 -16.42
CA GLU A 134 -15.49 17.36 -15.71
C GLU A 134 -15.75 15.93 -16.19
N ALA A 135 -16.13 15.07 -15.25
CA ALA A 135 -16.52 13.69 -15.47
C ALA A 135 -17.96 13.49 -15.00
N PRO A 136 -18.97 13.91 -15.80
CA PRO A 136 -20.38 13.79 -15.40
C PRO A 136 -20.80 12.35 -15.12
N ASP A 137 -20.19 11.38 -15.81
CA ASP A 137 -20.41 9.95 -15.63
C ASP A 137 -19.88 9.39 -14.29
N LEU A 138 -19.01 10.15 -13.61
CA LEU A 138 -18.47 9.81 -12.29
C LEU A 138 -18.98 10.76 -11.19
N SER A 139 -19.79 11.76 -11.54
CA SER A 139 -20.35 12.76 -10.63
C SER A 139 -21.69 12.29 -10.04
N ASN A 140 -22.09 12.90 -8.94
CA ASN A 140 -23.44 12.73 -8.39
C ASN A 140 -23.91 13.99 -7.67
N ASP A 141 -25.07 13.93 -7.00
CA ASP A 141 -25.63 15.09 -6.30
C ASP A 141 -24.70 15.67 -5.23
N ASP A 142 -23.77 14.88 -4.70
CA ASP A 142 -22.91 15.25 -3.59
C ASP A 142 -21.58 15.88 -4.00
N TYR A 143 -21.09 15.58 -5.20
CA TYR A 143 -19.81 16.09 -5.69
C TYR A 143 -19.75 16.11 -7.22
N THR A 144 -18.93 17.01 -7.75
CA THR A 144 -18.51 17.00 -9.16
C THR A 144 -17.18 16.29 -9.26
N ALA A 145 -17.10 15.28 -10.12
CA ALA A 145 -15.87 14.56 -10.42
C ALA A 145 -15.15 15.19 -11.62
N TYR A 146 -13.82 15.11 -11.64
CA TYR A 146 -12.97 15.59 -12.71
C TYR A 146 -11.89 14.57 -13.02
N ARG A 147 -11.66 14.33 -14.32
CA ARG A 147 -10.47 13.65 -14.81
C ARG A 147 -9.34 14.68 -14.88
N VAL A 148 -8.26 14.41 -14.17
CA VAL A 148 -7.10 15.29 -14.13
C VAL A 148 -5.90 14.58 -14.74
N SER A 149 -5.11 15.30 -15.54
CA SER A 149 -3.77 14.88 -15.89
C SER A 149 -2.78 16.04 -15.88
N LEU A 150 -1.53 15.75 -15.52
CA LEU A 150 -0.43 16.71 -15.46
C LEU A 150 0.78 16.13 -16.19
N ALA A 151 1.52 16.96 -16.93
CA ALA A 151 2.80 16.55 -17.52
C ALA A 151 3.78 16.16 -16.41
N ASN A 152 4.70 15.26 -16.70
CA ASN A 152 5.67 14.74 -15.74
C ASN A 152 7.02 14.46 -16.44
N VAL A 153 8.04 14.11 -15.65
CA VAL A 153 9.37 13.75 -16.17
C VAL A 153 9.31 12.60 -17.18
N GLY A 154 10.28 12.56 -18.11
CA GLY A 154 10.37 11.49 -19.11
C GLY A 154 9.31 11.57 -20.23
N GLY A 155 8.66 12.73 -20.40
CA GLY A 155 7.57 12.90 -21.38
C GLY A 155 6.28 12.16 -21.01
N THR A 156 6.16 11.77 -19.74
CA THR A 156 5.04 10.99 -19.18
C THR A 156 3.95 11.92 -18.64
N ARG A 157 2.83 11.34 -18.21
CA ARG A 157 1.80 12.08 -17.46
C ARG A 157 1.44 11.38 -16.15
N LEU A 158 1.04 12.18 -15.16
CA LEU A 158 0.31 11.67 -14.00
C LEU A 158 -1.18 11.89 -14.26
N TYR A 159 -1.99 10.87 -14.00
CA TYR A 159 -3.46 10.94 -14.11
C TYR A 159 -4.08 10.87 -12.72
N GLY A 160 -5.29 11.35 -12.52
CA GLY A 160 -6.02 11.14 -11.28
C GLY A 160 -7.47 11.63 -11.31
N LEU A 161 -8.29 11.08 -10.43
CA LEU A 161 -9.69 11.43 -10.28
C LEU A 161 -9.85 12.40 -9.10
N LEU A 162 -10.37 13.59 -9.37
CA LEU A 162 -10.65 14.61 -8.38
C LEU A 162 -12.15 14.69 -8.12
N THR A 163 -12.57 14.75 -6.86
CA THR A 163 -13.95 15.09 -6.48
C THR A 163 -13.98 16.39 -5.72
N VAL A 164 -14.88 17.30 -6.12
CA VAL A 164 -15.13 18.58 -5.43
C VAL A 164 -16.55 18.57 -4.88
N PRO A 165 -16.77 18.89 -3.59
CA PRO A 165 -18.11 18.94 -3.01
C PRO A 165 -19.05 19.84 -3.82
N SER A 166 -20.30 19.40 -4.00
CA SER A 166 -21.28 20.19 -4.73
C SER A 166 -21.64 21.47 -3.98
N ALA A 167 -22.03 22.52 -4.72
CA ALA A 167 -22.30 23.86 -4.17
C ALA A 167 -23.35 23.88 -3.04
N LYS A 168 -24.18 22.84 -2.91
CA LYS A 168 -25.17 22.70 -1.82
C LYS A 168 -24.51 22.51 -0.45
N TYR A 169 -23.24 22.11 -0.41
CA TYR A 169 -22.45 21.95 0.82
C TYR A 169 -21.55 23.16 1.13
N GLY A 170 -21.55 24.19 0.27
CA GLY A 170 -20.76 25.41 0.43
C GLY A 170 -20.09 25.82 -0.87
N GLN A 171 -19.45 26.99 -0.86
CA GLN A 171 -18.65 27.50 -1.99
C GLN A 171 -17.14 27.28 -1.79
N GLY A 172 -16.76 26.51 -0.76
CA GLY A 172 -15.38 26.38 -0.31
C GLY A 172 -14.85 27.62 0.42
N PRO A 173 -13.52 27.70 0.66
CA PRO A 173 -12.56 26.63 0.38
C PRO A 173 -12.85 25.37 1.23
N PHE A 174 -12.56 24.20 0.68
CA PHE A 174 -12.82 22.92 1.34
C PHE A 174 -11.50 22.28 1.79
N PRO A 175 -11.48 21.59 2.94
CA PRO A 175 -10.38 20.69 3.28
C PRO A 175 -10.08 19.73 2.13
N ALA A 176 -8.80 19.42 1.92
CA ALA A 176 -8.37 18.61 0.78
C ALA A 176 -7.58 17.38 1.21
N VAL A 177 -7.78 16.28 0.46
CA VAL A 177 -7.06 15.03 0.63
C VAL A 177 -6.42 14.66 -0.68
N PHE A 178 -5.08 14.63 -0.70
CA PHE A 178 -4.31 13.99 -1.75
C PHE A 178 -4.15 12.52 -1.42
N GLU A 179 -4.76 11.65 -2.23
CA GLU A 179 -4.79 10.21 -1.99
C GLU A 179 -3.91 9.46 -2.99
N VAL A 180 -2.96 8.68 -2.46
CA VAL A 180 -2.18 7.73 -3.25
C VAL A 180 -2.70 6.31 -3.01
N PRO A 181 -2.99 5.53 -4.07
CA PRO A 181 -3.59 4.20 -3.93
C PRO A 181 -2.61 3.17 -3.34
N SER A 182 -3.18 2.12 -2.74
CA SER A 182 -2.45 0.88 -2.44
C SER A 182 -1.97 0.19 -3.71
N ALA A 183 -1.04 -0.76 -3.57
CA ALA A 183 -0.53 -1.50 -4.71
C ALA A 183 -1.65 -2.34 -5.36
N GLY A 184 -1.87 -2.13 -6.66
CA GLY A 184 -2.87 -2.90 -7.42
C GLY A 184 -3.26 -2.19 -8.72
N PRO A 185 -4.37 -2.62 -9.35
CA PRO A 185 -4.94 -1.90 -10.49
C PRO A 185 -5.36 -0.48 -10.08
N PRO A 186 -5.42 0.45 -11.04
CA PRO A 186 -5.79 1.83 -10.77
C PRO A 186 -7.23 1.94 -10.25
N ILE A 187 -7.47 2.90 -9.34
CA ILE A 187 -8.82 3.27 -8.92
C ILE A 187 -9.46 4.14 -10.00
N ARG A 188 -10.66 3.74 -10.44
CA ARG A 188 -11.37 4.41 -11.55
C ARG A 188 -12.64 5.13 -11.14
N HIS A 189 -13.13 4.88 -9.93
CA HIS A 189 -14.40 5.41 -9.46
C HIS A 189 -14.31 5.91 -8.01
N PRO A 190 -14.98 7.03 -7.65
CA PRO A 190 -14.85 7.63 -6.32
C PRO A 190 -15.31 6.74 -5.16
N GLU A 191 -16.25 5.82 -5.38
CA GLU A 191 -16.71 4.88 -4.36
C GLU A 191 -15.63 3.91 -3.88
N ASN A 192 -14.53 3.80 -4.64
CA ASN A 192 -13.39 2.95 -4.31
C ASN A 192 -12.22 3.73 -3.68
N PHE A 193 -12.37 5.02 -3.41
CA PHE A 193 -11.38 5.78 -2.65
C PHE A 193 -11.18 5.16 -1.26
N ALA A 194 -9.92 5.05 -0.84
CA ALA A 194 -9.55 4.45 0.44
C ALA A 194 -9.81 5.42 1.60
N PHE A 195 -9.85 6.73 1.36
CA PHE A 195 -10.22 7.70 2.37
C PHE A 195 -11.72 7.62 2.66
N ARG A 196 -12.08 7.16 3.86
CA ARG A 196 -13.46 6.84 4.23
C ARG A 196 -14.35 8.05 4.57
N ALA A 197 -13.80 9.27 4.57
CA ALA A 197 -14.65 10.45 4.71
C ALA A 197 -15.44 10.67 3.42
N ARG A 198 -16.62 11.30 3.54
CA ARG A 198 -17.49 11.46 2.38
C ARG A 198 -16.93 12.54 1.45
N PRO A 199 -16.87 12.30 0.12
CA PRO A 199 -16.47 13.31 -0.88
C PRO A 199 -17.29 14.62 -0.87
N ARG A 200 -18.38 14.67 -0.09
CA ARG A 200 -19.17 15.88 0.17
C ARG A 200 -18.54 16.83 1.19
N ASP A 201 -17.60 16.34 1.99
CA ASP A 201 -16.99 17.07 3.11
C ASP A 201 -15.55 17.54 2.76
N TYR A 202 -14.94 16.99 1.69
CA TYR A 202 -13.55 17.21 1.29
C TYR A 202 -13.41 17.27 -0.23
N ILE A 203 -12.45 18.06 -0.72
CA ILE A 203 -11.86 17.80 -2.05
C ILE A 203 -10.97 16.56 -1.92
N ILE A 204 -11.16 15.55 -2.77
CA ILE A 204 -10.33 14.34 -2.76
C ILE A 204 -9.71 14.17 -4.14
N PHE A 205 -8.38 14.09 -4.20
CA PHE A 205 -7.64 13.83 -5.42
C PHE A 205 -6.93 12.48 -5.33
N ASN A 206 -7.50 11.45 -5.95
CA ASN A 206 -6.89 10.13 -6.04
C ASN A 206 -6.03 10.04 -7.30
N VAL A 207 -4.74 9.80 -7.16
CA VAL A 207 -3.82 9.72 -8.30
C VAL A 207 -3.62 8.30 -8.81
N ASN A 208 -3.43 8.19 -10.12
CA ASN A 208 -2.93 7.00 -10.77
C ASN A 208 -1.39 7.01 -10.77
N VAL A 209 -0.78 5.95 -10.23
CA VAL A 209 0.68 5.80 -10.18
C VAL A 209 1.27 5.19 -11.44
N PHE A 210 0.50 5.05 -12.53
CA PHE A 210 0.96 4.51 -13.82
C PHE A 210 0.99 5.60 -14.91
N ASP A 211 1.81 5.39 -15.94
CA ASP A 211 1.91 6.28 -17.11
C ASP A 211 0.95 5.84 -18.24
N PHE A 212 -0.32 5.75 -17.89
CA PHE A 212 -1.40 5.58 -18.86
C PHE A 212 -2.69 6.15 -18.28
N ASP A 213 -3.58 6.61 -19.14
CA ASP A 213 -4.88 7.11 -18.68
C ASP A 213 -5.74 5.97 -18.14
N SER A 214 -5.84 5.88 -16.82
CA SER A 214 -6.67 4.89 -16.15
C SER A 214 -8.09 5.37 -15.86
N ILE A 215 -8.33 6.69 -15.93
CA ILE A 215 -9.57 7.33 -15.51
C ILE A 215 -10.42 7.78 -16.70
N GLY A 216 -9.87 7.72 -17.91
CA GLY A 216 -10.57 7.95 -19.16
C GLY A 216 -11.76 7.00 -19.36
N PRO A 217 -12.64 7.30 -20.33
CA PRO A 217 -13.88 6.56 -20.56
C PRO A 217 -13.65 5.10 -20.99
N ASP A 218 -12.49 4.77 -21.58
CA ASP A 218 -12.15 3.41 -22.02
C ASP A 218 -11.56 2.56 -20.89
N ALA A 219 -12.45 1.91 -20.13
CA ALA A 219 -12.08 1.00 -19.05
C ALA A 219 -11.26 -0.20 -19.53
N ALA A 220 -11.55 -0.72 -20.73
CA ALA A 220 -10.92 -1.92 -21.27
C ALA A 220 -9.46 -1.65 -21.63
N ALA A 221 -9.17 -0.48 -22.22
CA ALA A 221 -7.81 -0.06 -22.52
C ALA A 221 -6.96 0.07 -21.23
N SER A 222 -7.50 0.69 -20.17
CA SER A 222 -6.79 0.78 -18.89
C SER A 222 -6.52 -0.59 -18.27
N GLN A 223 -7.50 -1.49 -18.30
CA GLN A 223 -7.33 -2.85 -17.76
C GLN A 223 -6.28 -3.64 -18.55
N GLN A 224 -6.29 -3.51 -19.88
CA GLN A 224 -5.30 -4.14 -20.75
C GLN A 224 -3.90 -3.57 -20.51
N ALA A 225 -3.76 -2.25 -20.36
CA ALA A 225 -2.48 -1.61 -20.07
C ALA A 225 -1.89 -2.09 -18.74
N TYR A 226 -2.72 -2.19 -17.69
CA TYR A 226 -2.29 -2.74 -16.41
C TYR A 226 -1.92 -4.22 -16.50
N ALA A 227 -2.71 -5.02 -17.22
CA ALA A 227 -2.43 -6.44 -17.42
C ALA A 227 -1.11 -6.66 -18.16
N GLU A 228 -0.83 -5.89 -19.20
CA GLU A 228 0.44 -5.98 -19.94
C GLU A 228 1.62 -5.53 -19.07
N LEU A 229 1.48 -4.43 -18.33
CA LEU A 229 2.50 -3.94 -17.40
C LEU A 229 2.89 -4.99 -16.36
N THR A 230 1.93 -5.79 -15.88
CA THR A 230 2.13 -6.73 -14.77
C THR A 230 2.29 -8.19 -15.19
N LYS A 231 2.31 -8.45 -16.50
CA LYS A 231 2.31 -9.79 -17.08
C LYS A 231 3.51 -10.64 -16.67
N ASP A 232 4.71 -10.08 -16.79
CA ASP A 232 5.95 -10.82 -16.60
C ASP A 232 6.60 -10.57 -15.23
N SER A 233 6.28 -9.45 -14.59
CA SER A 233 6.88 -9.06 -13.30
C SER A 233 6.02 -8.04 -12.56
N PRO A 234 5.99 -8.06 -11.21
CA PRO A 234 5.38 -6.99 -10.44
C PRO A 234 5.97 -5.63 -10.81
N TYR A 235 5.11 -4.66 -11.13
CA TYR A 235 5.54 -3.31 -11.48
C TYR A 235 6.40 -2.66 -10.38
N THR A 236 6.18 -3.04 -9.12
CA THR A 236 6.90 -2.53 -7.95
C THR A 236 8.40 -2.85 -7.95
N CYS A 237 8.85 -3.78 -8.79
CA CYS A 237 10.25 -4.18 -8.93
C CYS A 237 10.86 -3.78 -10.28
N GLN A 238 10.08 -3.18 -11.18
CA GLN A 238 10.55 -2.83 -12.52
C GLN A 238 11.57 -1.67 -12.45
N GLY A 239 12.62 -1.77 -13.27
CA GLY A 239 13.68 -0.76 -13.34
C GLY A 239 14.60 -0.68 -12.12
N GLN A 240 14.53 -1.62 -11.17
CA GLN A 240 15.30 -1.59 -9.90
C GLN A 240 16.84 -1.56 -10.05
N GLN A 241 17.39 -1.65 -11.26
CA GLN A 241 18.83 -1.57 -11.54
C GLN A 241 19.31 -0.12 -11.72
N SER A 242 18.39 0.85 -11.88
CA SER A 242 18.68 2.27 -12.07
C SER A 242 17.71 3.10 -11.23
N GLN A 243 18.19 4.15 -10.57
CA GLN A 243 17.36 4.95 -9.67
C GLN A 243 16.27 5.71 -10.44
N GLU A 244 16.58 6.17 -11.65
CA GLU A 244 15.69 6.93 -12.52
C GLU A 244 14.75 6.04 -13.33
N GLU A 245 15.15 4.79 -13.61
CA GLU A 245 14.29 3.81 -14.28
C GLU A 245 13.39 3.06 -13.30
N PHE A 246 13.72 3.10 -12.00
CA PHE A 246 12.93 2.43 -10.98
C PHE A 246 11.50 2.95 -10.98
N PHE A 247 10.53 2.03 -10.99
CA PHE A 247 9.12 2.35 -11.16
C PHE A 247 8.62 3.52 -10.31
N TYR A 248 9.08 3.61 -9.06
CA TYR A 248 8.62 4.63 -8.10
C TYR A 248 9.23 6.02 -8.31
N TYR A 249 10.30 6.18 -9.08
CA TYR A 249 10.90 7.49 -9.36
C TYR A 249 9.88 8.46 -9.95
N ARG A 250 9.34 8.13 -11.12
CA ARG A 250 8.37 8.95 -11.85
C ARG A 250 7.09 9.26 -11.06
N PRO A 251 6.40 8.32 -10.39
CA PRO A 251 5.17 8.63 -9.67
C PRO A 251 5.46 9.39 -8.37
N ILE A 252 6.62 9.24 -7.71
CA ILE A 252 6.99 10.10 -6.57
C ILE A 252 7.14 11.56 -7.03
N VAL A 253 7.89 11.79 -8.11
CA VAL A 253 8.10 13.11 -8.71
C VAL A 253 6.78 13.70 -9.22
N GLY A 254 5.96 12.90 -9.92
CA GLY A 254 4.66 13.33 -10.43
C GLY A 254 3.68 13.69 -9.31
N CYS A 255 3.65 12.91 -8.23
CA CYS A 255 2.82 13.21 -7.07
C CYS A 255 3.21 14.56 -6.46
N HIS A 256 4.49 14.92 -6.40
CA HIS A 256 4.92 16.22 -5.86
C HIS A 256 4.26 17.36 -6.63
N ARG A 257 4.32 17.34 -7.97
CA ARG A 257 3.62 18.32 -8.82
C ARG A 257 2.11 18.32 -8.60
N ALA A 258 1.51 17.15 -8.50
CA ALA A 258 0.07 17.01 -8.31
C ALA A 258 -0.40 17.58 -6.96
N VAL A 259 0.41 17.41 -5.92
CA VAL A 259 0.18 18.02 -4.60
C VAL A 259 0.30 19.54 -4.69
N GLN A 260 1.37 20.08 -5.29
CA GLN A 260 1.54 21.53 -5.47
C GLN A 260 0.36 22.14 -6.23
N TRP A 261 -0.05 21.51 -7.34
CA TRP A 261 -1.21 21.96 -8.11
C TRP A 261 -2.49 21.94 -7.28
N LEU A 262 -2.77 20.86 -6.53
CA LEU A 262 -3.95 20.76 -5.68
C LEU A 262 -3.94 21.84 -4.59
N TYR A 263 -2.79 22.03 -3.93
CA TYR A 263 -2.59 23.01 -2.86
C TYR A 263 -2.81 24.45 -3.34
N GLU A 264 -2.44 24.75 -4.59
CA GLU A 264 -2.59 26.09 -5.16
C GLU A 264 -4.02 26.45 -5.57
N ARG A 265 -4.91 25.47 -5.73
CA ARG A 265 -6.30 25.73 -6.16
C ARG A 265 -7.04 26.65 -5.19
N ALA A 266 -7.88 27.53 -5.74
CA ALA A 266 -8.64 28.52 -4.96
C ALA A 266 -9.76 27.91 -4.11
N ASP A 267 -10.25 26.72 -4.48
CA ASP A 267 -11.30 25.99 -3.77
C ASP A 267 -10.77 25.09 -2.64
N VAL A 268 -9.44 25.06 -2.42
CA VAL A 268 -8.78 24.25 -1.39
C VAL A 268 -8.44 25.08 -0.15
N ASP A 269 -8.83 24.57 1.02
CA ASP A 269 -8.42 25.08 2.31
C ASP A 269 -7.04 24.54 2.67
N ARG A 270 -6.04 25.39 2.46
CA ARG A 270 -4.63 25.09 2.67
C ARG A 270 -4.26 24.81 4.14
N GLN A 271 -5.10 25.19 5.10
CA GLN A 271 -4.87 24.86 6.52
C GLN A 271 -5.30 23.43 6.86
N HIS A 272 -6.13 22.81 6.03
CA HIS A 272 -6.69 21.48 6.23
C HIS A 272 -6.40 20.59 5.00
N PHE A 273 -5.11 20.42 4.72
CA PHE A 273 -4.61 19.60 3.62
C PHE A 273 -3.95 18.32 4.14
N VAL A 274 -4.31 17.17 3.58
CA VAL A 274 -3.84 15.85 4.03
C VAL A 274 -3.31 15.03 2.87
N CYS A 275 -2.09 14.51 3.00
CA CYS A 275 -1.59 13.41 2.18
C CYS A 275 -1.98 12.08 2.84
N TYR A 276 -2.72 11.23 2.14
CA TYR A 276 -3.26 9.98 2.66
C TYR A 276 -2.95 8.79 1.73
N GLY A 277 -2.69 7.64 2.33
CA GLY A 277 -2.58 6.37 1.62
C GLY A 277 -2.28 5.22 2.56
N GLY A 278 -2.67 4.01 2.14
CA GLY A 278 -2.34 2.75 2.82
C GLY A 278 -1.32 1.93 2.03
N SER A 279 -0.49 1.13 2.72
CA SER A 279 0.49 0.25 2.07
C SER A 279 1.44 1.06 1.16
N GLN A 280 1.48 0.77 -0.15
CA GLN A 280 2.19 1.59 -1.15
C GLN A 280 1.86 3.07 -1.05
N GLY A 281 0.58 3.42 -0.95
CA GLY A 281 0.13 4.79 -0.84
C GLY A 281 0.62 5.48 0.43
N GLY A 282 0.78 4.71 1.53
CA GLY A 282 1.35 5.22 2.77
C GLY A 282 2.84 5.53 2.62
N GLY A 283 3.60 4.62 1.99
CA GLY A 283 5.00 4.85 1.65
C GLY A 283 5.20 6.09 0.77
N MET A 284 4.36 6.24 -0.26
CA MET A 284 4.39 7.41 -1.13
C MET A 284 3.92 8.69 -0.43
N GLY A 285 2.97 8.60 0.50
CA GLY A 285 2.54 9.72 1.34
C GLY A 285 3.70 10.27 2.18
N PHE A 286 4.53 9.41 2.77
CA PHE A 286 5.76 9.84 3.46
C PHE A 286 6.72 10.56 2.53
N ASN A 287 6.90 10.06 1.30
CA ASN A 287 7.75 10.73 0.30
C ASN A 287 7.25 12.15 0.00
N GLN A 288 5.94 12.35 -0.13
CA GLN A 288 5.38 13.68 -0.41
C GLN A 288 5.69 14.67 0.71
N VAL A 289 5.45 14.28 1.97
CA VAL A 289 5.73 15.13 3.12
C VAL A 289 7.23 15.46 3.23
N ALA A 290 8.11 14.50 2.94
CA ALA A 290 9.56 14.71 2.97
C ALA A 290 10.06 15.65 1.86
N LEU A 291 9.43 15.60 0.67
CA LEU A 291 9.78 16.43 -0.49
C LEU A 291 9.16 17.83 -0.45
N GLY A 292 8.47 18.20 0.63
CA GLY A 292 7.75 19.48 0.71
C GLY A 292 6.53 19.55 -0.20
N GLY A 293 5.97 18.39 -0.58
CA GLY A 293 4.61 18.27 -1.10
C GLY A 293 3.61 18.70 -0.05
#